data_AF-A0A183DYJ8-F1
#
_entry.id   AF-A0A183DYJ8-F1
#
_cell.length_a   1.000
_cell.length_b   1.000
_cell.length_c   1.000
_cell.angle_alpha   90.00
_cell.angle_beta   90.00
_cell.angle_gamma   90.00
#
_symmetry.space_group_name_H-M   'P 1'
#
loop_
_entity.id
_entity.type
_entity.pdbx_description
1 polymer ?
#
loop_
_entity_poly.entity_id
_entity_poly.type
_entity_poly.pdbx_seq_one_letter_code
_entity_poly.pdbx_strand_id
1 'polypeptide(L)'
;MRYMSSQLESTVRIVALSSSLANAKDVGQWLGCSSQATFNFAPNCRPLPLELFIQGFNLSHTASRLAAMTRPVYAAIGRHGGKLRPRPVLVFVPSRRQSRSTAVDMLTMAHADGQSKRFLHINPREPSFVRLLENIQVRVLPFC
;
A
#
# COMPACT_ATOMS: atom_id res chain seq x y z
N MET A 1 5.75 -31.58 1.46
CA MET A 1 6.36 -31.57 0.11
C MET A 1 7.76 -32.20 0.07
N ARG A 2 8.79 -31.68 0.77
CA ARG A 2 10.11 -32.36 0.79
C ARG A 2 10.05 -33.78 1.36
N TYR A 3 9.33 -33.96 2.47
CA TYR A 3 9.03 -35.28 3.04
C TYR A 3 8.29 -36.20 2.05
N MET A 4 7.37 -35.67 1.24
CA MET A 4 6.64 -36.45 0.25
C MET A 4 7.56 -36.88 -0.90
N SER A 5 8.46 -36.00 -1.35
CA SER A 5 9.45 -36.32 -2.38
C SER A 5 10.40 -37.44 -1.93
N SER A 6 10.78 -37.47 -0.64
CA SER A 6 11.58 -38.57 -0.10
C SER A 6 10.82 -39.89 0.05
N GLN A 7 9.50 -39.85 0.25
CA GLN A 7 8.68 -41.06 0.45
C GLN A 7 8.18 -41.66 -0.87
N LEU A 8 7.93 -40.82 -1.88
CA LEU A 8 7.40 -41.24 -3.19
C LEU A 8 8.51 -41.59 -4.20
N GLU A 9 9.79 -41.52 -3.80
CA GLU A 9 10.99 -41.69 -4.64
C GLU A 9 10.94 -40.88 -5.96
N SER A 10 10.16 -39.80 -5.96
CA SER A 10 9.90 -38.96 -7.11
C SER A 10 10.40 -37.55 -6.84
N THR A 11 11.14 -37.00 -7.80
CA THR A 11 11.77 -35.69 -7.68
C THR A 11 10.72 -34.59 -7.89
N VAL A 12 10.40 -33.85 -6.83
CA VAL A 12 9.52 -32.67 -6.92
C VAL A 12 10.38 -31.41 -6.98
N ARG A 13 10.31 -30.66 -8.08
CA ARG A 13 11.00 -29.36 -8.20
C ARG A 13 10.31 -28.31 -7.34
N ILE A 14 11.01 -27.81 -6.32
CA ILE A 14 10.54 -26.74 -5.46
C ILE A 14 11.17 -25.42 -5.92
N VAL A 15 10.33 -24.41 -6.17
CA VAL A 15 10.77 -23.03 -6.42
C VAL A 15 10.18 -22.16 -5.32
N ALA A 16 11.05 -21.58 -4.50
CA ALA A 16 10.65 -20.70 -3.40
C ALA A 16 10.90 -19.24 -3.76
N LEU A 17 9.85 -18.42 -3.61
CA LEU A 17 9.92 -16.98 -3.78
C LEU A 17 9.78 -16.34 -2.40
N SER A 18 10.70 -15.46 -2.05
CA SER A 18 10.69 -14.75 -0.77
C SER A 18 11.20 -13.32 -0.95
N SER A 19 10.90 -12.45 0.03
CA SER A 19 11.60 -11.17 0.17
C SER A 19 13.05 -11.41 0.58
N SER A 20 13.87 -10.37 0.62
CA SER A 20 15.23 -10.43 1.16
C SER A 20 15.25 -11.03 2.56
N LEU A 21 16.02 -12.11 2.76
CA LEU A 21 16.13 -12.82 4.04
C LEU A 21 17.53 -12.67 4.64
N ALA A 22 17.61 -12.50 5.96
CA ALA A 22 18.90 -12.52 6.66
C ALA A 22 19.50 -13.93 6.71
N ASN A 23 18.65 -14.95 6.90
CA ASN A 23 19.03 -16.37 7.04
C ASN A 23 18.64 -17.21 5.81
N ALA A 24 18.85 -16.67 4.60
CA ALA A 24 18.48 -17.37 3.36
C ALA A 24 19.18 -18.73 3.17
N LYS A 25 20.38 -18.91 3.74
CA LYS A 25 21.13 -20.17 3.67
C LYS A 25 20.39 -21.32 4.36
N ASP A 26 19.89 -21.08 5.57
CA ASP A 26 19.19 -22.10 6.36
C ASP A 26 17.87 -22.48 5.69
N VAL A 27 17.15 -21.50 5.15
CA VAL A 27 15.91 -21.73 4.39
C VAL A 27 16.20 -22.52 3.11
N GLY A 28 17.27 -22.18 2.38
CA GLY A 28 17.70 -22.94 1.20
C GLY A 28 18.04 -24.39 1.55
N GLN A 29 18.80 -24.62 2.63
CA GLN A 29 19.15 -25.95 3.10
C GLN A 29 17.92 -26.74 3.57
N TRP A 30 16.97 -26.10 4.24
CA TRP A 30 15.70 -26.71 4.67
C TRP A 30 14.83 -27.13 3.47
N LEU A 31 14.88 -26.38 2.37
CA LEU A 31 14.20 -26.75 1.12
C LEU A 31 15.00 -27.74 0.25
N GLY A 32 16.28 -27.97 0.57
CA GLY A 32 17.17 -28.84 -0.21
C GLY A 32 17.77 -28.16 -1.44
N CYS A 33 17.78 -26.82 -1.48
CA CYS A 33 18.42 -26.04 -2.53
C CYS A 33 19.93 -26.00 -2.34
N SER A 34 20.68 -26.10 -3.44
CA SER A 34 22.13 -25.88 -3.41
C SER A 34 22.46 -24.40 -3.21
N SER A 35 23.67 -24.09 -2.73
CA SER A 35 24.12 -22.70 -2.56
C SER A 35 24.18 -21.93 -3.90
N GLN A 36 24.44 -22.63 -5.02
CA GLN A 36 24.44 -22.05 -6.36
C GLN A 36 23.01 -21.72 -6.86
N ALA A 37 22.00 -22.41 -6.35
CA ALA A 37 20.59 -22.20 -6.68
C ALA A 37 19.87 -21.29 -5.68
N THR A 38 20.58 -20.75 -4.68
CA THR A 38 20.01 -19.88 -3.64
C THR A 38 20.35 -18.43 -3.95
N PHE A 39 19.40 -17.71 -4.54
CA PHE A 39 19.55 -16.29 -4.85
C PHE A 39 18.94 -15.43 -3.75
N ASN A 40 19.77 -14.72 -3.01
CA ASN A 40 19.35 -13.78 -1.97
C ASN A 40 19.89 -12.39 -2.30
N PHE A 41 18.98 -11.43 -2.44
CA PHE A 41 19.30 -10.06 -2.81
C PHE A 41 19.08 -9.13 -1.62
N ALA A 42 19.90 -8.09 -1.49
CA ALA A 42 19.68 -7.07 -0.49
C ALA A 42 18.40 -6.25 -0.81
N PRO A 43 17.69 -5.69 0.20
CA PRO A 43 16.44 -4.97 -0.01
C PRO A 43 16.54 -3.74 -0.94
N ASN A 44 17.76 -3.25 -1.17
CA ASN A 44 18.09 -2.12 -2.03
C ASN A 44 18.25 -2.50 -3.52
N CYS A 45 18.37 -3.78 -3.87
CA CYS A 45 18.52 -4.28 -5.25
C CYS A 45 17.19 -4.25 -6.04
N ARG A 46 16.34 -3.25 -5.81
CA ARG A 46 15.06 -3.11 -6.50
C ARG A 46 15.27 -2.45 -7.86
N PRO A 47 14.58 -2.89 -8.93
CA PRO A 47 14.64 -2.22 -10.23
C PRO A 47 14.21 -0.75 -10.17
N LEU A 48 13.29 -0.41 -9.27
CA LEU A 48 12.87 0.95 -8.99
C LEU A 48 13.35 1.36 -7.59
N PRO A 49 14.08 2.49 -7.46
CA PRO A 49 14.52 2.97 -6.16
C PRO A 49 13.30 3.36 -5.32
N LEU A 50 13.39 3.07 -4.02
CA LEU A 50 12.35 3.40 -3.04
C LEU A 50 12.92 4.39 -2.03
N GLU A 51 12.27 5.53 -1.90
CA GLU A 51 12.55 6.49 -0.84
C GLU A 51 11.61 6.23 0.35
N LEU A 52 12.17 6.08 1.54
CA LEU A 52 11.43 5.76 2.76
C LEU A 52 11.57 6.89 3.77
N PHE A 53 10.43 7.42 4.21
CA PHE A 53 10.36 8.47 5.23
C PHE A 53 9.59 7.95 6.44
N ILE A 54 10.20 7.99 7.63
CA ILE A 54 9.57 7.59 8.88
C ILE A 54 9.27 8.84 9.71
N GLN A 55 8.01 9.02 10.09
CA GLN A 55 7.57 10.10 10.97
C GLN A 55 7.05 9.49 12.28
N GLY A 56 7.74 9.76 13.39
CA GLY A 56 7.34 9.30 14.72
C GLY A 56 6.29 10.22 15.35
N PHE A 57 5.35 9.65 16.10
CA PHE A 57 4.32 10.39 16.84
C PHE A 57 4.34 9.97 18.31
N ASN A 58 4.66 10.93 19.20
CA ASN A 58 4.81 10.69 20.65
C ASN A 58 3.48 10.82 21.40
N LEU A 59 2.45 10.10 20.95
CA LEU A 59 1.14 10.07 21.60
C LEU A 59 0.83 8.63 22.02
N SER A 60 0.60 8.39 23.32
CA SER A 60 0.29 7.04 23.84
C SER A 60 -1.09 6.58 23.39
N HIS A 61 -2.10 7.45 23.52
CA HIS A 61 -3.47 7.15 23.15
C HIS A 61 -3.65 7.03 21.63
N THR A 62 -4.10 5.86 21.17
CA THR A 62 -4.18 5.51 19.75
C THR A 62 -5.13 6.39 18.94
N ALA A 63 -6.30 6.73 19.47
CA ALA A 63 -7.25 7.56 18.71
C ALA A 63 -6.72 8.99 18.50
N SER A 64 -6.12 9.57 19.54
CA SER A 64 -5.48 10.89 19.47
C SER A 64 -4.29 10.88 18.51
N ARG A 65 -3.50 9.80 18.53
CA ARG A 65 -2.38 9.60 17.60
C ARG A 65 -2.84 9.54 16.15
N LEU A 66 -3.92 8.80 15.86
CA LEU A 66 -4.48 8.71 14.51
C LEU A 66 -5.02 10.06 14.03
N ALA A 67 -5.74 10.79 14.88
CA ALA A 67 -6.23 12.13 14.53
C ALA A 67 -5.07 13.12 14.25
N ALA A 68 -3.99 13.04 15.02
CA ALA A 68 -2.79 13.85 14.80
C ALA A 68 -2.06 13.50 13.49
N MET A 69 -2.19 12.26 12.99
CA MET A 69 -1.57 11.81 11.73
C MET A 69 -2.31 12.32 10.49
N THR A 70 -3.60 12.68 10.58
CA THR A 70 -4.42 13.08 9.44
C THR A 70 -3.84 14.24 8.63
N ARG A 71 -3.42 15.33 9.30
CA ARG A 71 -2.82 16.50 8.63
C ARG A 71 -1.47 16.17 7.97
N PRO A 72 -0.50 15.52 8.66
CA PRO A 72 0.74 15.05 8.05
C PRO A 72 0.54 14.16 6.83
N VAL A 73 -0.46 13.27 6.82
CA VAL A 73 -0.75 12.42 5.66
C VAL A 73 -1.14 13.28 4.45
N TYR A 74 -2.04 14.25 4.61
CA TYR A 74 -2.41 15.15 3.51
C TYR A 74 -1.22 15.96 2.99
N ALA A 75 -0.39 16.49 3.89
CA ALA A 75 0.83 17.20 3.53
C ALA A 75 1.83 16.29 2.78
N ALA A 76 1.97 15.03 3.20
CA ALA A 76 2.83 14.04 2.55
C ALA A 76 2.35 13.70 1.13
N ILE A 77 1.04 13.56 0.92
CA ILE A 77 0.45 13.40 -0.42
C ILE A 77 0.84 14.58 -1.31
N GLY A 78 0.72 15.81 -0.80
CA GLY A 78 1.09 17.00 -1.57
C GLY A 78 2.59 17.11 -1.86
N ARG A 79 3.44 16.70 -0.91
CA ARG A 79 4.90 16.77 -1.02
C ARG A 79 5.46 15.69 -1.97
N HIS A 80 5.07 14.44 -1.77
CA HIS A 80 5.64 13.29 -2.50
C HIS A 80 4.81 12.87 -3.72
N GLY A 81 3.49 13.11 -3.70
CA GLY A 81 2.59 12.80 -4.81
C GLY A 81 2.72 13.75 -6.01
N GLY A 82 3.49 14.84 -5.87
CA GLY A 82 3.75 15.82 -6.91
C GLY A 82 2.57 16.77 -7.16
N LYS A 83 2.80 18.08 -7.02
CA LYS A 83 1.77 19.10 -7.29
C LYS A 83 1.46 19.28 -8.78
N LEU A 84 2.48 19.18 -9.64
CA LEU A 84 2.37 19.43 -11.08
C LEU A 84 2.05 18.17 -11.89
N ARG A 85 2.48 17.00 -11.42
CA ARG A 85 2.20 15.69 -12.02
C ARG A 85 1.69 14.76 -10.93
N PRO A 86 0.36 14.67 -10.75
CA PRO A 86 -0.21 13.85 -9.70
C PRO A 86 0.14 12.38 -9.95
N ARG A 87 0.71 11.75 -8.92
CA ARG A 87 0.98 10.31 -8.89
C ARG A 87 -0.09 9.60 -8.07
N PRO A 88 -0.45 8.36 -8.39
CA PRO A 88 -1.38 7.59 -7.57
C PRO A 88 -0.80 7.40 -6.16
N VAL A 89 -1.65 7.56 -5.14
CA VAL A 89 -1.26 7.39 -3.73
C VAL A 89 -2.17 6.37 -3.05
N LEU A 90 -1.58 5.50 -2.25
CA LEU A 90 -2.28 4.50 -1.44
C LEU A 90 -2.00 4.78 0.04
N VAL A 91 -3.06 4.94 0.84
CA VAL A 91 -2.98 5.18 2.29
C VAL A 91 -3.49 3.95 3.03
N PHE A 92 -2.61 3.28 3.78
CA PHE A 92 -2.99 2.17 4.64
C PHE A 92 -3.43 2.68 6.02
N VAL A 93 -4.56 2.16 6.49
CA VAL A 93 -5.16 2.49 7.79
C VAL A 93 -5.36 1.23 8.63
N PRO A 94 -5.41 1.35 9.98
CA PRO A 94 -5.48 0.17 10.86
C PRO A 94 -6.84 -0.54 10.85
N SER A 95 -7.93 0.11 10.40
CA SER A 95 -9.25 -0.51 10.38
C SER A 95 -10.09 -0.07 9.19
N ARG A 96 -11.07 -0.91 8.81
CA ARG A 96 -12.03 -0.60 7.75
C ARG A 96 -12.85 0.66 8.05
N ARG A 97 -13.29 0.85 9.30
CA ARG A 97 -14.04 2.06 9.70
C ARG A 97 -13.18 3.31 9.57
N GLN A 98 -11.90 3.21 9.93
CA GLN A 98 -10.94 4.31 9.81
C GLN A 98 -10.71 4.71 8.34
N SER A 99 -10.77 3.76 7.40
CA SER A 99 -10.60 4.06 5.96
C SER A 99 -11.61 5.09 5.48
N ARG A 100 -12.89 4.91 5.86
CA ARG A 100 -13.96 5.84 5.51
C ARG A 100 -13.76 7.21 6.15
N SER A 101 -13.47 7.26 7.45
CA SER A 101 -13.23 8.54 8.16
C SER A 101 -12.07 9.30 7.55
N THR A 102 -10.96 8.60 7.28
CA THR A 102 -9.75 9.21 6.71
C THR A 102 -10.02 9.72 5.29
N ALA A 103 -10.80 8.99 4.48
CA ALA A 103 -11.18 9.46 3.15
C ALA A 103 -12.00 10.76 3.18
N VAL A 104 -12.94 10.87 4.12
CA VAL A 104 -13.70 12.10 4.36
C VAL A 104 -12.76 13.22 4.80
N ASP A 105 -11.88 12.97 5.76
CA ASP A 105 -10.91 13.97 6.24
C ASP A 105 -10.02 14.49 5.10
N MET A 106 -9.55 13.61 4.20
CA MET A 106 -8.76 14.02 3.02
C MET A 106 -9.56 14.92 2.08
N LEU A 107 -10.84 14.64 1.88
CA LEU A 107 -11.72 15.47 1.05
C LEU A 107 -11.98 16.83 1.71
N THR A 108 -12.24 16.85 3.02
CA THR A 108 -12.44 18.08 3.80
C THR A 108 -11.18 18.95 3.78
N MET A 109 -10.00 18.36 3.93
CA MET A 109 -8.73 19.09 3.80
C MET A 109 -8.50 19.62 2.38
N ALA A 110 -8.82 18.84 1.35
CA ALA A 110 -8.74 19.32 -0.03
C ALA A 110 -9.71 20.48 -0.32
N HIS A 111 -10.90 20.44 0.27
CA HIS A 111 -11.86 21.54 0.19
C HIS A 111 -11.35 22.78 0.93
N ALA A 112 -10.77 22.63 2.12
CA ALA A 112 -10.18 23.73 2.90
C ALA A 112 -9.01 24.42 2.16
N ASP A 113 -8.22 23.66 1.39
CA ASP A 113 -7.16 24.17 0.51
C ASP A 113 -7.69 24.82 -0.79
N GLY A 114 -9.01 24.89 -0.98
CA GLY A 114 -9.66 25.46 -2.18
C GLY A 114 -9.62 24.55 -3.41
N GLN A 115 -9.15 23.30 -3.28
CA GLN A 115 -9.00 22.34 -4.37
C GLN A 115 -9.86 21.09 -4.15
N SER A 116 -11.18 21.25 -4.11
CA SER A 116 -12.13 20.17 -3.81
C SER A 116 -12.03 18.95 -4.74
N LYS A 117 -11.63 19.15 -6.00
CA LYS A 117 -11.51 18.09 -7.02
C LYS A 117 -10.07 17.60 -7.22
N ARG A 118 -9.15 17.91 -6.30
CA ARG A 118 -7.71 17.63 -6.43
C ARG A 118 -7.39 16.17 -6.77
N PHE A 119 -8.13 15.22 -6.20
CA PHE A 119 -7.88 13.79 -6.37
C PHE A 119 -8.66 13.16 -7.54
N LEU A 120 -9.53 13.91 -8.21
CA LEU A 120 -10.32 13.43 -9.34
C LEU A 120 -9.62 13.82 -10.65
N HIS A 121 -8.97 12.84 -11.28
CA HIS A 121 -8.24 13.05 -12.55
C HIS A 121 -9.03 12.66 -13.80
N ILE A 122 -10.20 12.05 -13.65
CA ILE A 122 -11.09 11.71 -14.77
C ILE A 122 -11.95 12.90 -15.16
N ASN A 123 -12.25 13.03 -16.46
CA ASN A 123 -13.15 14.08 -16.93
C ASN A 123 -14.58 13.78 -16.47
N PRO A 124 -15.27 14.71 -15.79
CA PRO A 124 -16.65 14.49 -15.34
C PRO A 124 -17.65 14.18 -16.46
N ARG A 125 -17.33 14.56 -17.71
CA ARG A 125 -18.19 14.34 -18.89
C ARG A 125 -17.90 13.02 -19.61
N GLU A 126 -16.96 12.22 -19.12
CA GLU A 126 -16.62 10.96 -19.77
C GLU A 126 -17.77 9.94 -19.61
N PRO A 127 -18.27 9.31 -20.70
CA PRO A 127 -19.42 8.40 -20.63
C PRO A 127 -19.21 7.19 -19.71
N SER A 128 -17.96 6.70 -19.60
CA SER A 128 -17.55 5.62 -18.70
C SER A 128 -17.77 6.00 -17.23
N PHE A 129 -17.42 7.23 -16.86
CA PHE A 129 -17.56 7.77 -15.52
C PHE A 129 -19.01 8.02 -15.15
N VAL A 130 -19.80 8.57 -16.07
CA VAL A 130 -21.24 8.80 -15.86
C VAL A 130 -21.98 7.49 -15.59
N ARG A 131 -21.72 6.45 -16.40
CA ARG A 131 -22.28 5.10 -16.17
C ARG A 131 -21.84 4.49 -14.84
N LEU A 132 -20.61 4.74 -14.41
CA LEU A 132 -20.14 4.28 -13.11
C LEU A 132 -20.92 4.94 -11.97
N LEU A 133 -21.16 6.26 -12.05
CA LEU A 133 -21.94 7.00 -11.07
C LEU A 133 -23.38 6.48 -10.97
N GLU A 134 -24.01 6.17 -12.09
CA GLU A 134 -25.37 5.59 -12.13
C GLU A 134 -25.46 4.23 -11.43
N ASN A 135 -24.39 3.44 -11.46
CA ASN A 135 -24.32 2.11 -10.83
C ASN A 135 -23.98 2.15 -9.33
N ILE A 136 -23.54 3.29 -8.79
CA ILE A 136 -23.15 3.41 -7.38
C ILE A 136 -24.43 3.55 -6.52
N GLN A 137 -24.91 2.44 -5.97
CA GLN A 137 -26.02 2.41 -4.99
C GLN A 137 -25.61 2.82 -3.57
N VAL A 138 -24.72 3.80 -3.40
CA VAL A 138 -24.28 4.23 -2.07
C VAL A 138 -25.29 5.22 -1.49
N ARG A 139 -26.33 4.68 -0.83
CA ARG A 139 -26.95 5.36 0.32
C ARG A 139 -25.87 5.52 1.38
N VAL A 140 -25.12 6.61 1.38
CA VAL A 140 -24.73 7.47 2.52
C VAL A 140 -23.72 8.50 2.00
N LEU A 141 -24.20 9.71 1.70
CA LEU A 141 -23.84 10.97 2.37
C LEU A 141 -24.81 12.05 1.84
N PRO A 142 -26.00 12.25 2.45
CA PRO A 142 -26.62 13.57 2.39
C PRO A 142 -25.73 14.53 3.21
N PHE A 143 -25.63 15.79 2.79
CA PHE A 143 -24.81 16.86 3.37
C PHE A 143 -23.33 16.85 2.97
N CYS A 144 -23.03 17.41 1.79
CA CYS A 144 -22.65 18.82 1.61
C CYS A 144 -22.74 19.19 0.12
#